data_AF-A0A946B3A1-F1
#
_entry.id   AF-A0A946B3A1-F1
#
_cell.length_a   1.000
_cell.length_b   1.000
_cell.length_c   1.000
_cell.angle_alpha   90.00
_cell.angle_beta   90.00
_cell.angle_gamma   90.00
#
_symmetry.space_group_name_H-M   'P 1'
#
loop_
_entity.id
_entity.type
_entity.pdbx_description
1 polymer ?
#
loop_
_entity_poly.entity_id
_entity_poly.type
_entity_poly.pdbx_seq_one_letter_code
_entity_poly.pdbx_strand_id
1 'polypeptide(L)'
;MSVDVVYRVTIAKQHLADALGVSSSLLHIPAGLLLLLAFGLGFCGSVRRWPLSLAGVCAIQVANEILDAVQWVRWTGEVNWAEAARDAALTLCTPVMVVVALELRRGRIGPKGEF
;
A
#
# COMPACT_ATOMS: atom_id res chain seq x y z
N MET A 1 -21.96 0.29 0.34
CA MET A 1 -21.20 1.57 0.24
C MET A 1 -22.00 2.52 -0.65
N SER A 2 -22.32 3.73 -0.19
CA SER A 2 -23.00 4.70 -1.05
C SER A 2 -22.06 5.15 -2.18
N VAL A 3 -22.62 5.42 -3.36
CA VAL A 3 -21.90 5.85 -4.56
C VAL A 3 -21.05 7.09 -4.27
N ASP A 4 -21.54 7.96 -3.40
CA ASP A 4 -20.88 9.20 -2.99
C ASP A 4 -19.52 8.99 -2.32
N VAL A 5 -19.35 7.90 -1.54
CA VAL A 5 -18.10 7.66 -0.82
C VAL A 5 -17.00 7.22 -1.79
N VAL A 6 -17.30 6.31 -2.73
CA VAL A 6 -16.34 5.89 -3.76
C VAL A 6 -15.87 7.13 -4.55
N TYR A 7 -16.83 7.93 -5.02
CA TYR A 7 -16.53 9.10 -5.83
C TYR A 7 -15.71 10.15 -5.08
N ARG A 8 -16.03 10.44 -3.81
CA ARG A 8 -15.27 11.38 -2.99
C ARG A 8 -13.82 10.93 -2.76
N VAL A 9 -13.61 9.64 -2.51
CA VAL A 9 -12.26 9.09 -2.30
C VAL A 9 -11.43 9.25 -3.58
N THR A 10 -11.98 8.91 -4.73
CA THR A 10 -11.28 9.04 -6.01
C THR A 10 -10.93 10.48 -6.34
N ILE A 11 -11.88 11.40 -6.20
CA ILE A 11 -11.64 12.83 -6.46
C ILE A 11 -10.57 13.39 -5.52
N ALA A 12 -10.57 12.99 -4.25
CA ALA A 12 -9.55 13.40 -3.28
C ALA A 12 -8.15 12.89 -3.68
N LYS A 13 -8.02 11.63 -4.15
CA LYS A 13 -6.74 11.09 -4.66
C LYS A 13 -6.24 11.91 -5.85
N GLN A 14 -7.13 12.20 -6.81
CA GLN A 14 -6.77 12.94 -8.00
C GLN A 14 -6.28 14.35 -7.66
N HIS A 15 -7.00 15.07 -6.79
CA HIS A 15 -6.57 16.39 -6.32
C HIS A 15 -5.22 16.34 -5.58
N LEU A 16 -4.94 15.27 -4.83
CA LEU A 16 -3.66 15.12 -4.14
C LEU A 16 -2.52 14.90 -5.15
N ALA A 17 -2.74 14.08 -6.18
CA ALA A 17 -1.76 13.88 -7.25
C ALA A 17 -1.49 15.19 -8.01
N ASP A 18 -2.55 15.91 -8.38
CA ASP A 18 -2.46 17.19 -9.10
C ASP A 18 -1.74 18.26 -8.26
N ALA A 19 -2.04 18.36 -6.95
CA ALA A 19 -1.41 19.31 -6.05
C ALA A 19 0.09 19.04 -5.84
N LEU A 20 0.51 17.77 -5.92
CA LEU A 20 1.91 17.37 -5.79
C LEU A 20 2.66 17.43 -7.14
N GLY A 21 1.97 17.68 -8.25
CA GLY A 21 2.57 17.71 -9.59
C GLY A 21 3.14 16.37 -10.04
N VAL A 22 2.68 15.26 -9.45
CA VAL A 22 3.15 13.90 -9.75
C VAL A 22 2.02 13.14 -10.43
N SER A 23 2.36 12.19 -11.30
CA SER A 23 1.34 11.30 -11.85
C SER A 23 0.68 10.49 -10.73
N SER A 24 -0.63 10.27 -10.86
CA SER A 24 -1.42 9.50 -9.88
C SER A 24 -0.77 8.16 -9.54
N SER A 25 -0.26 7.44 -10.55
CA SER A 25 0.46 6.17 -10.36
C SER A 25 1.76 6.30 -9.55
N LEU A 26 2.50 7.41 -9.66
CA LEU A 26 3.75 7.58 -8.90
C LEU A 26 3.50 7.89 -7.43
N LEU A 27 2.31 8.39 -7.06
CA LEU A 27 1.92 8.67 -5.68
C LEU A 27 1.87 7.40 -4.81
N HIS A 28 1.68 6.23 -5.43
CA HIS A 28 1.65 4.93 -4.75
C HIS A 28 2.95 4.60 -4.00
N ILE A 29 4.11 4.99 -4.55
CA ILE A 29 5.42 4.74 -3.93
C ILE A 29 5.56 5.46 -2.58
N PRO A 30 5.44 6.81 -2.50
CA PRO A 30 5.52 7.51 -1.22
C PRO A 30 4.34 7.17 -0.30
N ALA A 31 3.14 6.90 -0.84
CA ALA A 31 1.99 6.50 -0.04
C ALA A 31 2.25 5.18 0.72
N GLY A 32 2.78 4.16 0.06
CA GLY A 32 3.13 2.89 0.69
C GLY A 32 4.13 3.04 1.83
N LEU A 33 5.14 3.89 1.65
CA LEU A 33 6.14 4.19 2.69
C LEU A 33 5.53 4.96 3.87
N LEU A 34 4.70 5.97 3.61
CA LEU A 34 4.04 6.74 4.66
C LEU A 34 3.11 5.86 5.49
N LEU A 35 2.36 4.96 4.85
CA LEU A 35 1.52 3.97 5.56
C LEU A 35 2.37 3.03 6.42
N LEU A 36 3.49 2.53 5.89
CA LEU A 36 4.41 1.68 6.66
C LEU A 36 4.92 2.40 7.91
N LEU A 37 5.30 3.67 7.78
CA LEU A 37 5.77 4.49 8.90
C LEU A 37 4.65 4.76 9.91
N ALA A 38 3.45 5.12 9.45
CA ALA A 38 2.30 5.38 10.28
C ALA A 38 1.91 4.16 11.12
N PHE A 39 1.77 2.99 10.49
CA PHE A 39 1.54 1.74 11.22
C PHE A 39 2.73 1.38 12.12
N GLY A 40 3.96 1.65 11.67
CA GLY A 40 5.15 1.45 12.47
C GLY A 40 5.10 2.24 13.78
N LEU A 41 4.67 3.50 13.74
CA LEU A 41 4.47 4.32 14.94
C LEU A 41 3.35 3.78 15.81
N GLY A 42 2.24 3.33 15.21
CA GLY A 42 1.13 2.70 15.93
C GLY A 42 1.52 1.41 16.66
N PHE A 43 2.42 0.61 16.08
CA PHE A 43 2.96 -0.62 16.69
C PHE A 43 4.29 -0.41 17.42
N CYS A 44 4.61 0.83 17.82
CA CYS A 44 5.80 1.12 18.60
C CYS A 44 5.75 0.35 19.93
N GLY A 45 6.81 -0.41 20.24
CA GLY A 45 6.88 -1.31 21.39
C GLY A 45 6.61 -2.79 21.08
N SER A 46 6.07 -3.13 19.91
CA SER A 46 5.91 -4.53 19.49
C SER A 46 7.19 -5.08 18.85
N VAL A 47 7.58 -6.30 19.23
CA VAL A 47 8.64 -7.06 18.55
C VAL A 47 8.28 -7.26 17.07
N ARG A 48 6.99 -7.43 16.75
CA ARG A 48 6.47 -7.65 15.40
C ARG A 48 6.06 -6.36 14.67
N ARG A 49 6.55 -5.20 15.12
CA ARG A 49 6.24 -3.88 14.55
C ARG A 49 6.24 -3.86 13.02
N TRP A 50 7.34 -4.23 12.37
CA TRP A 50 7.46 -4.10 10.91
C TRP A 50 6.61 -5.11 10.13
N PRO A 51 6.57 -6.40 10.49
CA PRO A 51 5.62 -7.34 9.88
C PRO A 51 4.16 -6.92 10.02
N LEU A 52 3.74 -6.44 11.20
CA LEU A 52 2.37 -5.95 11.41
C LEU A 52 2.09 -4.68 10.62
N SER A 53 3.08 -3.80 10.49
CA SER A 53 2.95 -2.59 9.68
C SER A 53 2.77 -2.95 8.21
N LEU A 54 3.56 -3.88 7.68
CA LEU A 54 3.42 -4.36 6.30
C LEU A 54 2.06 -5.01 6.07
N ALA A 55 1.56 -5.81 7.00
CA ALA A 55 0.21 -6.38 6.92
C ALA A 55 -0.87 -5.29 6.86
N GLY A 56 -0.71 -4.21 7.63
CA GLY A 56 -1.57 -3.02 7.55
C GLY A 56 -1.51 -2.33 6.18
N VAL A 57 -0.30 -2.13 5.62
CA VAL A 57 -0.15 -1.57 4.26
C VAL A 57 -0.84 -2.45 3.22
N CYS A 58 -0.68 -3.78 3.29
CA CYS A 58 -1.34 -4.72 2.39
C CYS A 58 -2.87 -4.62 2.49
N ALA A 59 -3.43 -4.53 3.70
CA ALA A 59 -4.87 -4.40 3.90
C ALA A 59 -5.42 -3.10 3.28
N ILE A 60 -4.72 -1.98 3.48
CA ILE A 60 -5.09 -0.70 2.88
C ILE A 60 -4.98 -0.74 1.35
N GLN A 61 -3.91 -1.33 0.81
CA GLN A 61 -3.74 -1.47 -0.63
C GLN A 61 -4.83 -2.34 -1.26
N VAL A 62 -5.20 -3.47 -0.64
CA VAL A 62 -6.32 -4.30 -1.14
C VAL A 62 -7.64 -3.53 -1.10
N ALA A 63 -7.92 -2.82 -0.01
CA ALA A 63 -9.11 -1.99 0.07
C ALA A 63 -9.11 -0.90 -1.03
N ASN A 64 -7.94 -0.30 -1.30
CA ASN A 64 -7.76 0.68 -2.35
C ASN A 64 -8.10 0.12 -3.74
N GLU A 65 -7.52 -1.03 -4.09
CA GLU A 65 -7.76 -1.68 -5.38
C GLU A 65 -9.22 -2.13 -5.56
N ILE A 66 -9.89 -2.54 -4.49
CA ILE A 66 -11.33 -2.86 -4.56
C ILE A 66 -12.14 -1.61 -4.92
N LEU A 67 -11.81 -0.44 -4.36
CA LEU A 67 -12.49 0.81 -4.69
C LEU A 67 -12.28 1.21 -6.14
N ASP A 68 -11.03 1.13 -6.59
CA ASP A 68 -10.64 1.49 -7.95
C ASP A 68 -11.26 0.51 -8.96
N ALA A 69 -11.29 -0.80 -8.66
CA ALA A 69 -11.98 -1.82 -9.46
C ALA A 69 -13.50 -1.59 -9.53
N VAL A 70 -14.15 -1.28 -8.40
CA VAL A 70 -15.60 -0.99 -8.37
C VAL A 70 -15.92 0.23 -9.24
N GLN A 71 -15.09 1.27 -9.18
CA GLN A 71 -15.27 2.44 -10.03
C GLN A 71 -15.04 2.11 -11.50
N TRP A 72 -13.96 1.38 -11.81
CA TRP A 72 -13.61 1.03 -13.18
C TRP A 72 -14.66 0.15 -13.84
N VAL A 73 -15.19 -0.84 -13.11
CA VAL A 73 -16.31 -1.71 -13.57
C VAL A 73 -17.56 -0.88 -13.83
N ARG A 74 -17.86 0.13 -13.00
CA ARG A 74 -19.01 1.01 -13.23
C ARG A 74 -18.87 1.84 -14.50
N TRP A 75 -17.64 2.16 -14.90
CA TRP A 75 -17.38 2.97 -16.09
C TRP A 75 -17.25 2.14 -17.37
N THR A 76 -16.56 1.00 -17.30
CA THR A 76 -16.15 0.21 -18.47
C THR A 76 -16.82 -1.16 -18.57
N GLY A 77 -17.40 -1.66 -17.48
CA GLY A 77 -18.00 -3.00 -17.38
C GLY A 77 -17.02 -4.11 -17.00
N GLU A 78 -15.71 -3.85 -16.97
CA GLU A 78 -14.67 -4.85 -16.70
C GLU A 78 -13.72 -4.41 -15.59
N VAL A 79 -12.81 -5.28 -15.14
CA VAL A 79 -11.75 -4.95 -14.16
C VAL A 79 -10.42 -4.78 -14.90
N ASN A 80 -9.73 -3.66 -14.67
CA ASN A 80 -8.38 -3.45 -15.21
C ASN A 80 -7.31 -4.11 -14.32
N TRP A 81 -7.10 -5.41 -14.49
CA TRP A 81 -6.12 -6.17 -13.71
C TRP A 81 -4.68 -5.70 -13.91
N ALA A 82 -4.34 -5.16 -15.09
CA ALA A 82 -3.00 -4.69 -15.38
C ALA A 82 -2.64 -3.44 -14.57
N GLU A 83 -3.58 -2.50 -14.45
CA GLU A 83 -3.44 -1.30 -13.61
C GLU A 83 -3.38 -1.68 -12.12
N ALA A 84 -4.28 -2.54 -11.66
CA ALA A 84 -4.29 -2.99 -10.27
C ALA A 84 -2.98 -3.69 -9.85
N ALA A 85 -2.43 -4.53 -10.74
CA ALA A 85 -1.14 -5.19 -10.50
C ALA A 85 0.02 -4.18 -10.44
N ARG A 86 0.01 -3.16 -11.31
CA ARG A 86 1.01 -2.10 -11.33
C ARG A 86 0.95 -1.26 -10.05
N ASP A 87 -0.23 -0.83 -9.63
CA ASP A 87 -0.41 0.01 -8.46
C ASP A 87 -0.07 -0.76 -7.17
N ALA A 88 -0.44 -2.04 -7.10
CA ALA A 88 -0.01 -2.92 -6.02
C ALA A 88 1.52 -3.05 -5.95
N ALA A 89 2.20 -3.23 -7.10
CA ALA A 89 3.66 -3.29 -7.13
C ALA A 89 4.30 -1.97 -6.69
N LEU A 90 3.80 -0.83 -7.18
CA LEU A 90 4.32 0.49 -6.81
C LEU A 90 4.12 0.79 -5.33
N THR A 91 2.98 0.41 -4.74
CA THR A 91 2.72 0.60 -3.31
C THR A 91 3.57 -0.34 -2.44
N LEU A 92 3.71 -1.63 -2.81
CA LEU A 92 4.20 -2.66 -1.89
C LEU A 92 5.69 -3.00 -2.05
N CYS A 93 6.30 -2.84 -3.22
CA CYS A 93 7.70 -3.23 -3.44
C CYS A 93 8.64 -2.55 -2.43
N THR A 94 8.52 -1.24 -2.26
CA THR A 94 9.41 -0.48 -1.37
C THR A 94 9.18 -0.85 0.11
N PRO A 95 7.94 -0.88 0.64
CA PRO A 95 7.70 -1.36 2.00
C PRO A 95 8.19 -2.78 2.27
N VAL A 96 7.99 -3.71 1.33
CA VAL A 96 8.48 -5.10 1.46
C VAL A 96 9.99 -5.12 1.59
N MET A 97 10.72 -4.43 0.70
CA MET A 97 12.19 -4.35 0.77
C MET A 97 12.67 -3.79 2.11
N VAL A 98 12.02 -2.72 2.61
CA VAL A 98 12.35 -2.12 3.90
C VAL A 98 12.13 -3.10 5.05
N VAL A 99 10.96 -3.77 5.10
CA VAL A 99 10.65 -4.74 6.17
C VAL A 99 11.61 -5.92 6.12
N VAL A 100 11.88 -6.48 4.95
CA VAL A 100 12.84 -7.57 4.78
C VAL A 100 14.22 -7.14 5.27
N ALA A 101 14.73 -5.98 4.84
CA ALA A 101 16.03 -5.47 5.28
C ALA A 101 16.10 -5.28 6.81
N LEU A 102 15.03 -4.78 7.43
CA LEU A 102 14.96 -4.58 8.88
C LEU A 102 14.90 -5.90 9.65
N GLU A 103 14.18 -6.90 9.15
CA GLU A 103 14.06 -8.21 9.79
C GLU A 103 15.33 -9.07 9.59
N LEU A 104 16.03 -8.93 8.46
CA LEU A 104 17.39 -9.46 8.25
C LEU A 104 18.37 -8.85 9.26
N ARG A 105 18.39 -7.52 9.42
CA ARG A 105 19.24 -6.84 10.42
C ARG A 105 18.96 -7.25 11.87
N ARG A 106 17.72 -7.67 12.15
CA ARG A 106 17.31 -8.19 13.47
C ARG A 106 17.60 -9.68 13.66
N GLY A 107 18.16 -10.35 12.65
CA GLY A 107 18.46 -11.78 12.68
C GLY A 107 17.21 -12.68 12.71
N ARG A 108 16.03 -12.17 12.32
CA ARG A 108 14.78 -12.94 12.32
C ARG A 108 14.53 -13.69 11.02
N ILE A 109 15.17 -13.25 9.95
CA ILE A 109 15.21 -13.90 8.65
C ILE A 109 16.70 -14.18 8.37
N GLY A 110 17.05 -15.45 8.21
CA GLY A 110 18.43 -15.91 8.05
C GLY A 110 18.49 -17.43 8.22
N PRO A 111 19.52 -18.12 7.68
CA PRO A 111 19.69 -19.55 7.90
C PRO A 111 19.80 -19.79 9.41
N LYS A 112 18.96 -20.67 9.96
CA LYS A 112 19.10 -21.15 11.34
C LYS A 112 20.39 -21.97 11.37
N GLY A 113 21.49 -21.34 11.77
CA GLY A 113 22.71 -22.07 12.06
C GLY A 113 22.46 -22.99 13.25
N GLU A 114 22.35 -24.28 12.97
CA GLU A 114 22.69 -25.32 13.94
C GLU A 114 24.21 -25.22 14.17
N PHE A 115 24.61 -24.85 15.38
CA PHE A 115 25.94 -25.07 15.93
C PHE A 115 25.77 -25.65 17.33
#